data_AF-A0A1S1QJJ0-F1
#
_entry.id   AF-A0A1S1QJJ0-F1
#
_cell.length_a   1.000
_cell.length_b   1.000
_cell.length_c   1.000
_cell.angle_alpha   90.00
_cell.angle_beta   90.00
_cell.angle_gamma   90.00
#
_symmetry.space_group_name_H-M   'P 1'
#
loop_
_entity.id
_entity.type
_entity.pdbx_description
1 polymer ?
#
loop_
_entity_poly.entity_id
_entity_poly.type
_entity_poly.pdbx_seq_one_letter_code
_entity_poly.pdbx_strand_id
1 'polypeptide(L)'
;MSERELRLNSLGRYAKTSSRLVLEEHGHCEVPAGCGGVVMRWRDPRAGTPFTMRMVSRGYVTDMFLDGARPPSGHTIVPFGEHVVAFAISGFPAGVPFLAFSGTTRAESQVIPDVEQQFPQVVLSAADGTWRYRRTAPDDYTWMLPGFDDSNWPAMVALEWPAPDPGERPDYQVTSLTSQGALGLGIEIPDRELRYPTDEPRRAWIRRTFTLVPPPEVAR
;
A
#
# COMPACT_ATOMS: atom_id res chain seq x y z
N MET A 1 -32.94 13.77 -35.94
CA MET A 1 -32.66 14.08 -34.51
C MET A 1 -32.28 15.53 -34.44
N SER A 2 -33.03 16.32 -33.67
CA SER A 2 -32.82 17.77 -33.63
C SER A 2 -31.63 18.09 -32.75
N GLU A 3 -30.89 19.16 -33.07
CA GLU A 3 -29.76 19.69 -32.28
C GLU A 3 -30.11 19.91 -30.78
N ARG A 4 -31.41 20.02 -30.48
CA ARG A 4 -31.98 20.19 -29.14
C ARG A 4 -31.93 18.92 -28.30
N GLU A 5 -31.97 17.73 -28.91
CA GLU A 5 -31.89 16.44 -28.21
C GLU A 5 -30.45 16.17 -27.72
N LEU A 6 -29.44 16.67 -28.42
CA LEU A 6 -28.02 16.51 -28.04
C LEU A 6 -27.56 17.50 -26.95
N ARG A 7 -28.33 18.55 -26.66
CA ARG A 7 -28.02 19.53 -25.59
C ARG A 7 -28.39 19.08 -24.17
N LEU A 8 -29.18 18.01 -24.03
CA LEU A 8 -29.63 17.50 -22.73
C LEU A 8 -28.51 16.87 -21.88
N ASN A 9 -27.38 16.49 -22.51
CA ASN A 9 -26.18 15.97 -21.83
C ASN A 9 -25.03 16.99 -21.77
N SER A 10 -25.35 18.29 -21.74
CA SER A 10 -24.35 19.30 -21.40
C SER A 10 -24.02 19.18 -19.91
N LEU A 11 -22.87 18.53 -19.61
CA LEU A 11 -22.30 18.32 -18.27
C LEU A 11 -22.17 19.60 -17.42
N GLY A 12 -22.35 20.79 -17.99
CA GLY A 12 -22.30 22.07 -17.29
C GLY A 12 -23.43 22.34 -16.29
N ARG A 13 -24.45 21.47 -16.16
CA ARG A 13 -25.60 21.73 -15.26
C ARG A 13 -25.40 21.30 -13.80
N TYR A 14 -24.36 20.55 -13.47
CA TYR A 14 -24.18 20.04 -12.10
C TYR A 14 -22.72 20.16 -11.63
N ALA A 15 -22.22 21.40 -11.57
CA ALA A 15 -21.04 21.68 -10.75
C ALA A 15 -21.46 21.64 -9.28
N LYS A 16 -21.10 20.57 -8.57
CA LYS A 16 -21.27 20.51 -7.12
C LYS A 16 -19.95 20.93 -6.48
N THR A 17 -19.98 21.95 -5.66
CA THR A 17 -18.82 22.40 -4.87
C THR A 17 -19.17 22.33 -3.39
N SER A 18 -18.15 22.13 -2.56
CA SER A 18 -18.27 22.16 -1.11
C SER A 18 -17.04 22.87 -0.56
N SER A 19 -17.22 23.74 0.44
CA SER A 19 -16.10 24.34 1.17
C SER A 19 -15.51 23.39 2.21
N ARG A 20 -16.15 22.25 2.47
CA ARG A 20 -15.78 21.31 3.53
C ARG A 20 -15.36 19.94 3.00
N LEU A 21 -15.87 19.53 1.85
CA LEU A 21 -15.69 18.19 1.32
C LEU A 21 -14.93 18.26 0.00
N VAL A 22 -14.16 17.21 -0.27
CA VAL A 22 -13.46 17.01 -1.54
C VAL A 22 -14.27 16.03 -2.38
N LEU A 23 -14.56 16.38 -3.63
CA LEU A 23 -15.17 15.45 -4.58
C LEU A 23 -14.02 14.71 -5.29
N GLU A 24 -13.96 13.40 -5.14
CA GLU A 24 -12.92 12.56 -5.74
C GLU A 24 -13.51 11.39 -6.51
N GLU A 25 -12.75 10.87 -7.46
CA GLU A 25 -13.07 9.63 -8.16
C GLU A 25 -12.85 8.45 -7.21
N HIS A 26 -13.92 7.71 -6.93
CA HIS A 26 -13.90 6.54 -6.07
C HIS A 26 -13.65 5.24 -6.83
N GLY A 27 -14.16 5.15 -8.07
CA GLY A 27 -14.08 3.94 -8.86
C GLY A 27 -14.76 4.09 -10.21
N HIS A 28 -14.84 2.98 -10.93
CA HIS A 28 -15.43 2.91 -12.27
C HIS A 28 -16.48 1.81 -12.27
N CYS A 29 -17.61 2.02 -12.93
CA CYS A 29 -18.51 0.91 -13.20
C CYS A 29 -18.00 0.10 -14.41
N GLU A 30 -17.64 -1.17 -14.21
CA GLU A 30 -17.20 -2.04 -15.30
C GLU A 30 -18.32 -2.28 -16.32
N VAL A 31 -17.92 -2.39 -17.59
CA VAL A 31 -18.82 -2.46 -18.74
C VAL A 31 -18.95 -3.91 -19.21
N PRO A 32 -20.07 -4.56 -18.86
CA PRO A 32 -20.90 -5.20 -19.88
C PRO A 32 -22.26 -4.49 -20.05
N ALA A 33 -22.60 -3.53 -19.18
CA ALA A 33 -23.91 -2.84 -19.15
C ALA A 33 -23.91 -1.41 -19.74
N GLY A 34 -22.83 -0.96 -20.38
CA GLY A 34 -22.80 0.30 -21.15
C GLY A 34 -22.69 1.61 -20.35
N CYS A 35 -22.46 1.57 -19.02
CA CYS A 35 -22.48 2.79 -18.20
C CYS A 35 -21.15 3.55 -18.12
N GLY A 36 -20.00 2.95 -18.49
CA GLY A 36 -18.70 3.61 -18.78
C GLY A 36 -18.31 4.81 -17.89
N GLY A 37 -18.73 4.82 -16.64
CA GLY A 37 -18.86 6.02 -15.84
C GLY A 37 -17.96 5.98 -14.63
N VAL A 38 -17.54 7.16 -14.21
CA VAL A 38 -16.79 7.36 -12.98
C VAL A 38 -17.76 7.52 -11.81
N VAL A 39 -17.53 6.74 -10.75
CA VAL A 39 -18.20 6.92 -9.47
C VAL A 39 -17.43 7.98 -8.71
N MET A 40 -18.05 9.14 -8.48
CA MET A 40 -17.49 10.19 -7.63
C MET A 40 -18.00 10.04 -6.19
N ARG A 41 -17.18 10.37 -5.20
CA ARG A 41 -17.59 10.45 -3.79
C ARG A 41 -17.17 11.78 -3.17
N TRP A 42 -17.97 12.27 -2.24
CA TRP A 42 -17.54 13.33 -1.33
C TRP A 42 -16.76 12.70 -0.16
N ARG A 43 -15.59 13.25 0.14
CA ARG A 43 -14.78 12.88 1.30
C ARG A 43 -14.60 14.07 2.22
N ASP A 44 -14.60 13.82 3.52
CA ASP A 44 -14.14 14.77 4.53
C ASP A 44 -12.60 14.71 4.60
N PRO A 45 -11.87 15.77 4.18
CA PRO A 45 -10.41 15.79 4.23
C PRO A 45 -9.84 15.75 5.65
N ARG A 46 -10.68 15.94 6.68
CA ARG A 46 -10.28 15.84 8.10
C ARG A 46 -10.34 14.42 8.63
N ALA A 47 -11.12 13.55 7.99
CA ALA A 47 -11.33 12.17 8.44
C ALA A 47 -10.16 11.24 8.08
N GLY A 48 -9.28 11.67 7.17
CA GLY A 48 -8.14 10.89 6.69
C GLY A 48 -7.76 11.25 5.26
N THR A 49 -6.74 10.58 4.75
CA THR A 49 -6.18 10.79 3.41
C THR A 49 -6.26 9.50 2.58
N PRO A 50 -6.48 9.58 1.26
CA PRO A 50 -6.35 8.42 0.39
C PRO A 50 -4.92 7.90 0.43
N PHE A 51 -4.76 6.60 0.69
CA PHE A 51 -3.48 5.93 0.80
C PHE A 51 -3.44 4.77 -0.17
N THR A 52 -2.50 4.83 -1.11
CA THR A 52 -2.27 3.80 -2.12
C THR A 52 -1.11 2.93 -1.68
N MET A 53 -1.40 1.65 -1.45
CA MET A 53 -0.47 0.60 -1.08
C MET A 53 -0.17 -0.26 -2.30
N ARG A 54 1.12 -0.45 -2.56
CA ARG A 54 1.65 -1.33 -3.58
C ARG A 54 2.68 -2.25 -2.95
N MET A 55 2.69 -3.49 -3.40
CA MET A 55 3.60 -4.49 -2.87
C MET A 55 3.96 -5.49 -3.96
N VAL A 56 5.21 -5.94 -3.93
CA VAL A 56 5.64 -7.16 -4.61
C VAL A 56 6.15 -8.14 -3.56
N SER A 57 5.80 -9.42 -3.70
CA SER A 57 6.32 -10.47 -2.84
C SER A 57 6.78 -11.68 -3.63
N ARG A 58 7.93 -12.25 -3.23
CA ARG A 58 8.39 -13.57 -3.71
C ARG A 58 7.97 -14.63 -2.71
N GLY A 59 6.67 -14.85 -2.59
CA GLY A 59 6.06 -15.78 -1.66
C GLY A 59 4.55 -15.66 -1.73
N TYR A 60 3.84 -16.53 -1.03
CA TYR A 60 2.39 -16.46 -0.89
C TYR A 60 2.06 -15.55 0.27
N VAL A 61 1.59 -14.34 -0.05
CA VAL A 61 0.97 -13.43 0.91
C VAL A 61 -0.39 -14.04 1.28
N THR A 62 -0.47 -14.65 2.46
CA THR A 62 -1.73 -15.23 2.94
C THR A 62 -2.67 -14.10 3.36
N ASP A 63 -2.11 -13.10 4.04
CA ASP A 63 -2.86 -12.00 4.62
C ASP A 63 -2.08 -10.68 4.59
N MET A 64 -2.84 -9.60 4.42
CA MET A 64 -2.39 -8.21 4.52
C MET A 64 -3.40 -7.47 5.39
N PHE A 65 -2.90 -6.68 6.34
CA PHE A 65 -3.70 -5.93 7.29
C PHE A 65 -3.23 -4.48 7.36
N LEU A 66 -4.19 -3.59 7.61
CA LEU A 66 -3.98 -2.21 8.02
C LEU A 66 -4.78 -2.02 9.32
N ASP A 67 -4.08 -1.72 10.42
CA ASP A 67 -4.67 -1.57 11.76
C ASP A 67 -5.55 -2.75 12.18
N GLY A 68 -5.07 -3.98 11.93
CA GLY A 68 -5.76 -5.22 12.26
C GLY A 68 -6.92 -5.61 11.34
N ALA A 69 -7.29 -4.78 10.38
CA ALA A 69 -8.34 -5.08 9.41
C ALA A 69 -7.76 -5.36 8.01
N ARG A 70 -8.39 -6.27 7.25
CA ARG A 70 -8.03 -6.45 5.84
C ARG A 70 -8.48 -5.22 5.05
N PRO A 71 -7.57 -4.49 4.37
CA PRO A 71 -8.00 -3.35 3.58
C PRO A 71 -8.88 -3.83 2.41
N PRO A 72 -9.96 -3.10 2.08
CA PRO A 72 -10.88 -3.51 1.02
C PRO A 72 -10.23 -3.47 -0.37
N SER A 73 -9.15 -2.70 -0.52
CA SER A 73 -8.35 -2.60 -1.74
C SER A 73 -6.96 -2.05 -1.40
N GLY A 74 -6.06 -2.01 -2.39
CA GLY A 74 -4.79 -1.30 -2.28
C GLY A 74 -4.93 0.23 -2.24
N HIS A 75 -6.13 0.79 -2.32
CA HIS A 75 -6.37 2.24 -2.25
C HIS A 75 -7.50 2.53 -1.26
N THR A 76 -7.15 2.95 -0.06
CA THR A 76 -8.10 3.13 1.05
C THR A 76 -7.95 4.50 1.71
N ILE A 77 -9.00 4.98 2.37
CA ILE A 77 -8.86 6.16 3.23
C ILE A 77 -8.27 5.71 4.56
N VAL A 78 -7.19 6.34 4.97
CA VAL A 78 -6.53 6.10 6.25
C VAL A 78 -6.64 7.37 7.08
N PRO A 79 -7.15 7.29 8.32
CA PRO A 79 -7.14 8.43 9.23
C PRO A 79 -5.74 9.03 9.38
N PHE A 80 -5.65 10.23 9.96
CA PHE A 80 -4.37 10.74 10.42
C PHE A 80 -4.06 10.13 11.79
N GLY A 81 -2.78 9.90 12.08
CA GLY A 81 -2.33 9.25 13.31
C GLY A 81 -1.30 8.16 13.08
N GLU A 82 -1.11 7.33 14.11
CA GLU A 82 -0.27 6.14 14.05
C GLU A 82 -1.04 4.96 13.45
N HIS A 83 -0.39 4.24 12.54
CA HIS A 83 -0.94 3.11 11.82
C HIS A 83 0.06 1.96 11.74
N VAL A 84 -0.44 0.75 11.52
CA VAL A 84 0.36 -0.45 11.31
C VAL A 84 -0.05 -1.13 10.01
N VAL A 85 0.91 -1.35 9.13
CA VAL A 85 0.75 -2.29 8.01
C VAL A 85 1.40 -3.62 8.40
N ALA A 86 0.68 -4.72 8.16
CA ALA A 86 1.08 -6.05 8.57
C ALA A 86 0.85 -7.08 7.46
N PHE A 87 1.73 -8.08 7.40
CA PHE A 87 1.72 -9.15 6.39
C PHE A 87 1.99 -10.50 7.03
N ALA A 88 1.34 -11.54 6.51
CA ALA A 88 1.75 -12.93 6.69
C ALA A 88 2.17 -13.48 5.33
N ILE A 89 3.45 -13.85 5.20
CA ILE A 89 4.05 -14.34 3.95
C ILE A 89 4.58 -15.74 4.17
N SER A 90 4.27 -16.65 3.26
CA SER A 90 4.71 -18.05 3.29
C SER A 90 5.42 -18.46 2.00
N GLY A 91 6.26 -19.50 2.08
CA GLY A 91 6.91 -20.08 0.91
C GLY A 91 7.91 -19.16 0.21
N PHE A 92 8.52 -18.21 0.93
CA PHE A 92 9.51 -17.30 0.34
C PHE A 92 10.90 -17.95 0.21
N PRO A 93 11.67 -17.60 -0.85
CA PRO A 93 13.02 -18.08 -1.06
C PRO A 93 14.00 -17.51 -0.03
N ALA A 94 15.05 -18.26 0.26
CA ALA A 94 16.08 -17.82 1.20
C ALA A 94 17.16 -16.97 0.53
N GLY A 95 17.73 -16.02 1.28
CA GLY A 95 18.89 -15.23 0.84
C GLY A 95 18.61 -14.23 -0.29
N VAL A 96 17.34 -14.01 -0.65
CA VAL A 96 16.92 -13.02 -1.65
C VAL A 96 15.77 -12.18 -1.08
N PRO A 97 15.58 -10.94 -1.56
CA PRO A 97 14.45 -10.13 -1.11
C PRO A 97 13.13 -10.80 -1.50
N PHE A 98 12.17 -10.76 -0.58
CA PHE A 98 10.84 -11.33 -0.79
C PHE A 98 9.70 -10.35 -0.51
N LEU A 99 10.01 -9.11 -0.13
CA LEU A 99 9.06 -8.03 0.07
C LEU A 99 9.64 -6.72 -0.45
N ALA A 100 8.92 -6.01 -1.33
CA ALA A 100 9.05 -4.56 -1.43
C ALA A 100 7.66 -3.92 -1.36
N PHE A 101 7.58 -2.76 -0.74
CA PHE A 101 6.32 -2.08 -0.42
C PHE A 101 6.46 -0.58 -0.64
N SER A 102 5.42 0.04 -1.18
CA SER A 102 5.21 1.48 -1.09
C SER A 102 3.79 1.79 -0.64
N GLY A 103 3.66 2.75 0.26
CA GLY A 103 2.41 3.38 0.64
C GLY A 103 2.52 4.87 0.35
N THR A 104 1.61 5.45 -0.41
CA THR A 104 1.67 6.87 -0.79
C THR A 104 0.32 7.55 -0.65
N THR A 105 0.32 8.77 -0.12
CA THR A 105 -0.89 9.63 -0.11
C THR A 105 -1.12 10.36 -1.43
N ARG A 106 -0.15 10.30 -2.36
CA ARG A 106 -0.26 10.92 -3.67
C ARG A 106 -1.04 10.02 -4.62
N ALA A 107 -2.12 10.53 -5.22
CA ALA A 107 -2.71 9.84 -6.37
C ALA A 107 -1.79 9.96 -7.59
N GLU A 108 -1.55 8.83 -8.25
CA GLU A 108 -0.76 8.79 -9.47
C GLU A 108 -1.57 9.22 -10.71
N SER A 109 -2.90 9.32 -10.62
CA SER A 109 -3.76 9.51 -11.81
C SER A 109 -5.05 10.31 -11.58
N GLN A 110 -5.33 10.81 -10.38
CA GLN A 110 -6.62 11.45 -10.08
C GLN A 110 -6.48 12.96 -9.90
N VAL A 111 -7.49 13.69 -10.38
CA VAL A 111 -7.70 15.12 -10.15
C VAL A 111 -8.01 15.33 -8.66
N ILE A 112 -6.97 15.26 -7.84
CA ILE A 112 -7.05 15.62 -6.42
C ILE A 112 -6.90 17.14 -6.31
N PRO A 113 -7.64 17.83 -5.41
CA PRO A 113 -7.41 19.23 -5.12
C PRO A 113 -5.95 19.51 -4.74
N ASP A 114 -5.42 20.67 -5.14
CA ASP A 114 -4.01 21.06 -4.95
C ASP A 114 -3.48 20.83 -3.53
N VAL A 115 -4.32 20.97 -2.50
CA VAL A 115 -3.93 20.90 -1.08
C VAL A 115 -3.30 19.55 -0.70
N GLU A 116 -3.80 18.43 -1.22
CA GLU A 116 -3.22 17.10 -0.90
C GLU A 116 -1.99 16.78 -1.76
N GLN A 117 -1.87 17.36 -2.95
CA GLN A 117 -0.67 17.22 -3.76
C GLN A 117 0.55 17.91 -3.14
N GLN A 118 0.33 18.89 -2.25
CA GLN A 118 1.40 19.66 -1.63
C GLN A 118 2.12 18.93 -0.49
N PHE A 119 1.50 17.89 0.10
CA PHE A 119 2.05 17.18 1.26
C PHE A 119 2.03 15.65 1.08
N PRO A 120 2.72 15.11 0.05
CA PRO A 120 2.79 13.68 -0.15
C PRO A 120 3.55 13.02 1.00
N GLN A 121 2.94 12.01 1.61
CA GLN A 121 3.55 11.15 2.61
C GLN A 121 3.80 9.78 2.00
N VAL A 122 4.99 9.24 2.25
CA VAL A 122 5.46 8.01 1.63
C VAL A 122 5.99 7.06 2.69
N VAL A 123 5.57 5.80 2.60
CA VAL A 123 5.96 4.68 3.46
C VAL A 123 6.62 3.64 2.57
N LEU A 124 7.95 3.57 2.57
CA LEU A 124 8.72 2.68 1.68
C LEU A 124 9.34 1.50 2.42
N SER A 125 9.39 0.32 1.81
CA SER A 125 10.25 -0.76 2.31
C SER A 125 11.70 -0.28 2.38
N ALA A 126 12.24 -0.14 3.58
CA ALA A 126 13.58 0.41 3.84
C ALA A 126 14.24 -0.38 4.96
N ALA A 127 15.57 -0.54 4.91
CA ALA A 127 16.33 -1.20 5.96
C ALA A 127 16.68 -0.22 7.10
N ASP A 128 15.66 0.46 7.61
CA ASP A 128 15.76 1.48 8.65
C ASP A 128 15.41 0.94 10.06
N GLY A 129 15.18 -0.37 10.17
CA GLY A 129 14.76 -1.03 11.42
C GLY A 129 13.28 -0.87 11.78
N THR A 130 12.49 -0.16 10.96
CA THR A 130 11.04 0.01 11.19
C THR A 130 10.21 -1.16 10.66
N TRP A 131 10.77 -1.95 9.74
CA TRP A 131 10.22 -3.21 9.28
C TRP A 131 10.70 -4.35 10.17
N ARG A 132 9.79 -4.94 10.94
CA ARG A 132 10.10 -5.98 11.92
C ARG A 132 9.36 -7.26 11.59
N TYR A 133 9.94 -8.40 11.97
CA TYR A 133 9.35 -9.70 11.66
C TYR A 133 9.50 -10.74 12.76
N ARG A 134 8.67 -11.79 12.68
CA ARG A 134 8.87 -13.07 13.39
C ARG A 134 8.69 -14.25 12.44
N ARG A 135 9.35 -15.37 12.76
CA ARG A 135 9.24 -16.66 12.01
C ARG A 135 8.29 -17.66 12.67
N THR A 136 7.84 -17.37 13.89
CA THR A 136 6.80 -18.11 14.58
C THR A 136 5.53 -17.28 14.59
N ALA A 137 4.38 -17.94 14.50
CA ALA A 137 3.10 -17.27 14.55
C ALA A 137 2.98 -16.46 15.86
N PRO A 138 2.53 -15.19 15.81
CA PRO A 138 2.13 -14.45 16.99
C PRO A 138 0.99 -15.18 17.71
N ASP A 139 0.94 -15.04 19.04
CA ASP A 139 -0.03 -15.75 19.87
C ASP A 139 -1.47 -15.25 19.67
N ASP A 140 -1.62 -13.99 19.26
CA ASP A 140 -2.91 -13.36 19.00
C ASP A 140 -2.82 -12.38 17.81
N TYR A 141 -3.85 -11.54 17.65
CA TYR A 141 -3.97 -10.56 16.57
C TYR A 141 -3.52 -9.14 16.95
N THR A 142 -3.09 -8.90 18.19
CA THR A 142 -2.72 -7.57 18.68
C THR A 142 -1.47 -7.00 18.01
N TRP A 143 -0.59 -7.87 17.48
CA TRP A 143 0.59 -7.46 16.70
C TRP A 143 0.26 -6.63 15.46
N MET A 144 -0.98 -6.68 14.98
CA MET A 144 -1.43 -5.90 13.81
C MET A 144 -1.96 -4.51 14.18
N LEU A 145 -2.01 -4.18 15.47
CA LEU A 145 -2.56 -2.92 15.97
C LEU A 145 -1.45 -1.92 16.34
N PRO A 146 -1.72 -0.61 16.25
CA PRO A 146 -0.88 0.43 16.86
C PRO A 146 -0.63 0.18 18.34
N GLY A 147 0.52 0.62 18.86
CA GLY A 147 0.92 0.44 20.26
C GLY A 147 1.40 -0.96 20.68
N PHE A 148 1.36 -1.99 19.82
CA PHE A 148 1.96 -3.29 20.14
C PHE A 148 3.49 -3.21 20.23
N ASP A 149 4.06 -3.78 21.29
CA ASP A 149 5.50 -3.85 21.53
C ASP A 149 6.16 -4.94 20.69
N ASP A 150 6.79 -4.54 19.59
CA ASP A 150 7.63 -5.40 18.76
C ASP A 150 9.12 -5.16 18.98
N SER A 151 9.52 -4.55 20.10
CA SER A 151 10.93 -4.23 20.42
C SER A 151 11.86 -5.43 20.29
N ASN A 152 11.35 -6.62 20.61
CA ASN A 152 12.05 -7.91 20.55
C ASN A 152 11.96 -8.62 19.18
N TRP A 153 11.29 -8.04 18.20
CA TRP A 153 11.24 -8.59 16.84
C TRP A 153 12.46 -8.13 16.05
N PRO A 154 13.21 -9.04 15.40
CA PRO A 154 14.31 -8.66 14.54
C PRO A 154 13.84 -7.75 13.41
N ALA A 155 14.72 -6.85 12.99
CA ALA A 155 14.51 -6.01 11.82
C ALA A 155 14.71 -6.82 10.53
N MET A 156 13.93 -6.51 9.51
CA MET A 156 14.21 -6.97 8.15
C MET A 156 15.45 -6.26 7.59
N VAL A 157 16.16 -6.93 6.69
CA VAL A 157 17.39 -6.42 6.07
C VAL A 157 17.17 -6.15 4.59
N ALA A 158 17.88 -5.16 4.04
CA ALA A 158 17.92 -4.93 2.60
C ALA A 158 18.71 -6.06 1.94
N LEU A 159 18.13 -6.63 0.89
CA LEU A 159 18.77 -7.61 0.02
C LEU A 159 18.65 -7.14 -1.43
N GLU A 160 19.64 -7.49 -2.24
CA GLU A 160 19.65 -7.12 -3.65
C GLU A 160 18.68 -8.01 -4.44
N TRP A 161 17.82 -7.40 -5.26
CA TRP A 161 16.99 -8.15 -6.20
C TRP A 161 17.91 -8.80 -7.24
N PRO A 162 17.79 -10.12 -7.49
CA PRO A 162 18.63 -10.75 -8.50
C PRO A 162 18.34 -10.13 -9.87
N ALA A 163 19.40 -9.98 -10.65
CA ALA A 163 19.28 -9.54 -12.04
C ALA A 163 18.32 -10.47 -12.80
N PRO A 164 17.52 -9.95 -13.73
CA PRO A 164 16.73 -10.79 -14.62
C PRO A 164 17.66 -11.66 -15.48
N ASP A 165 17.17 -12.83 -15.89
CA ASP A 165 17.92 -13.69 -16.81
C ASP A 165 18.14 -12.98 -18.16
N PRO A 166 19.23 -13.32 -18.89
CA PRO A 166 19.50 -12.71 -20.19
C PRO A 166 18.32 -12.86 -21.17
N GLY A 167 17.76 -11.73 -21.60
CA GLY A 167 16.61 -11.68 -22.53
C GLY A 167 15.26 -11.52 -21.84
N GLU A 168 15.20 -11.63 -20.52
CA GLU A 168 14.00 -11.31 -19.74
C GLU A 168 13.94 -9.82 -19.39
N ARG A 169 12.72 -9.28 -19.33
CA ARG A 169 12.51 -7.93 -18.81
C ARG A 169 12.49 -7.99 -17.28
N PRO A 170 13.07 -7.00 -16.58
CA PRO A 170 12.88 -6.87 -15.14
C PRO A 170 11.38 -6.90 -14.80
N ASP A 171 11.04 -7.50 -13.67
CA ASP A 171 9.69 -7.45 -13.15
C ASP A 171 9.28 -5.97 -13.01
N TYR A 172 8.22 -5.59 -13.74
CA TYR A 172 7.72 -4.23 -13.77
C TYR A 172 7.30 -3.76 -12.37
N GLN A 173 6.76 -4.65 -11.54
CA GLN A 173 6.33 -4.29 -10.19
C GLN A 173 7.53 -3.96 -9.32
N VAL A 174 8.58 -4.78 -9.40
CA VAL A 174 9.85 -4.51 -8.72
C VAL A 174 10.42 -3.18 -9.19
N THR A 175 10.52 -2.98 -10.51
CA THR A 175 11.09 -1.75 -11.09
C THR A 175 10.28 -0.51 -10.71
N SER A 176 8.94 -0.61 -10.74
CA SER A 176 8.05 0.48 -10.33
C SER A 176 8.28 0.85 -8.87
N LEU A 177 8.36 -0.12 -7.96
CA LEU A 177 8.57 0.13 -6.53
C LEU A 177 9.98 0.66 -6.25
N THR A 178 11.01 0.08 -6.85
CA THR A 178 12.39 0.54 -6.65
C THR A 178 12.64 1.92 -7.23
N SER A 179 11.97 2.29 -8.33
CA SER A 179 12.01 3.66 -8.86
C SER A 179 11.41 4.70 -7.90
N GLN A 180 10.52 4.27 -6.99
CA GLN A 180 9.97 5.10 -5.90
C GLN A 180 10.88 5.11 -4.66
N GLY A 181 12.01 4.40 -4.69
CA GLY A 181 12.96 4.29 -3.58
C GLY A 181 12.69 3.11 -2.63
N ALA A 182 11.72 2.23 -2.93
CA ALA A 182 11.49 1.03 -2.13
C ALA A 182 12.64 0.03 -2.31
N LEU A 183 13.17 -0.49 -1.21
CA LEU A 183 14.18 -1.54 -1.18
C LEU A 183 13.54 -2.93 -1.13
N GLY A 184 14.21 -3.92 -1.70
CA GLY A 184 13.90 -5.32 -1.45
C GLY A 184 14.30 -5.71 -0.04
N LEU A 185 13.34 -6.14 0.77
CA LEU A 185 13.55 -6.62 2.11
C LEU A 185 13.48 -8.14 2.17
N GLY A 186 14.32 -8.71 3.02
CA GLY A 186 14.26 -10.10 3.41
C GLY A 186 14.63 -10.29 4.87
N ILE A 187 14.94 -11.53 5.22
CA ILE A 187 15.37 -11.91 6.57
C ILE A 187 16.73 -12.56 6.48
N GLU A 188 17.57 -12.33 7.48
CA GLU A 188 18.82 -13.08 7.62
C GLU A 188 18.49 -14.53 7.96
N ILE A 189 18.96 -15.45 7.12
CA ILE A 189 18.77 -16.89 7.32
C ILE A 189 20.13 -17.47 7.68
N PRO A 190 20.26 -18.15 8.83
CA PRO A 190 21.52 -18.79 9.20
C PRO A 190 22.02 -19.74 8.10
N ASP A 191 23.33 -19.75 7.84
CA ASP A 191 23.96 -20.61 6.82
C ASP A 191 23.51 -22.08 6.86
N ARG A 192 23.24 -22.59 8.07
CA ARG A 192 22.75 -23.95 8.27
C ARG A 192 21.40 -24.19 7.58
N GLU A 193 20.47 -23.25 7.66
CA GLU A 193 19.15 -23.35 7.02
C GLU A 193 19.20 -23.12 5.51
N LEU A 194 20.26 -22.46 5.00
CA LEU A 194 20.53 -22.36 3.57
C LEU A 194 21.00 -23.70 2.99
N ARG A 195 21.82 -24.44 3.74
CA ARG A 195 22.38 -25.74 3.31
C ARG A 195 21.41 -26.91 3.44
N TYR A 196 20.51 -26.85 4.42
CA TYR A 196 19.55 -27.91 4.73
C TYR A 196 18.14 -27.32 4.76
N PRO A 197 17.51 -27.09 3.60
CA PRO A 197 16.14 -26.60 3.56
C PRO A 197 15.21 -27.61 4.23
N THR A 198 14.31 -27.11 5.08
CA THR A 198 13.22 -27.88 5.65
C THR A 198 12.12 -28.08 4.61
N ASP A 199 11.38 -29.19 4.69
CA ASP A 199 10.19 -29.41 3.86
C ASP A 199 9.04 -28.43 4.19
N GLU A 200 9.06 -27.85 5.38
CA GLU A 200 8.06 -26.85 5.77
C GLU A 200 8.28 -25.52 5.03
N PRO A 201 7.22 -24.93 4.45
CA PRO A 201 7.32 -23.63 3.80
C PRO A 201 7.68 -22.57 4.84
N ARG A 202 8.73 -21.79 4.58
CA ARG A 202 9.12 -20.66 5.44
C ARG A 202 7.95 -19.71 5.62
N ARG A 203 7.75 -19.19 6.83
CA ARG A 203 6.70 -18.22 7.16
C ARG A 203 7.28 -17.03 7.90
N ALA A 204 6.75 -15.85 7.61
CA ALA A 204 7.12 -14.61 8.26
C ALA A 204 5.86 -13.77 8.54
N TRP A 205 5.75 -13.29 9.77
CA TRP A 205 4.78 -12.28 10.18
C TRP A 205 5.53 -10.97 10.29
N ILE A 206 5.15 -10.00 9.47
CA ILE A 206 5.90 -8.77 9.24
C ILE A 206 5.00 -7.62 9.59
N ARG A 207 5.53 -6.63 10.31
CA ARG A 207 4.81 -5.40 10.61
C ARG A 207 5.69 -4.18 10.44
N ARG A 208 5.04 -3.05 10.20
CA ARG A 208 5.63 -1.72 10.29
C ARG A 208 4.64 -0.72 10.81
N THR A 209 5.07 0.04 11.81
CA THR A 209 4.38 1.25 12.27
C THR A 209 4.76 2.44 11.41
N PHE A 210 3.80 3.30 11.08
CA PHE A 210 4.02 4.57 10.40
C PHE A 210 3.03 5.62 10.91
N THR A 211 3.31 6.90 10.66
CA THR A 211 2.42 8.00 11.05
C THR A 211 2.00 8.79 9.82
N LEU A 212 0.69 9.06 9.72
CA LEU A 212 0.14 10.00 8.75
C LEU A 212 -0.20 11.30 9.46
N VAL A 213 0.43 12.39 9.04
CA VAL A 213 0.24 13.73 9.61
C VAL A 213 -0.80 14.49 8.78
N PRO A 214 -1.75 15.22 9.39
CA PRO A 214 -2.68 16.05 8.64
C PRO A 214 -1.95 17.19 7.92
N PRO A 215 -2.43 17.64 6.75
CA PRO A 215 -1.87 18.83 6.11
C PRO A 215 -2.10 20.07 6.99
N PRO A 216 -1.21 21.09 6.95
CA PRO A 216 -1.26 22.24 7.85
C PRO A 216 -2.60 23.00 7.87
N GLU A 217 -3.35 22.97 6.77
CA GLU A 217 -4.65 23.62 6.63
C GLU A 217 -5.79 22.87 7.33
N VAL A 218 -5.65 21.55 7.48
CA VAL A 218 -6.62 20.69 8.17
C VAL A 218 -6.39 20.69 9.68
N ALA A 219 -5.19 21.06 10.14
CA ALA A 219 -4.85 21.11 11.57
C ALA A 219 -5.41 22.34 12.33
N ARG A 220 -6.08 23.27 11.65
CA ARG A 220 -6.72 24.48 12.23
C ARG A 220 -8.23 24.31 12.39
#